data_AF-A0A4W5L917-F1
#
_entry.id   AF-A0A4W5L917-F1
#
_cell.length_a   1.000
_cell.length_b   1.000
_cell.length_c   1.000
_cell.angle_alpha   90.00
_cell.angle_beta   90.00
_cell.angle_gamma   90.00
#
_symmetry.space_group_name_H-M   'P 1'
#
loop_
_entity.id
_entity.type
_entity.pdbx_description
1 polymer ?
#
loop_
_entity_poly.entity_id
_entity_poly.type
_entity_poly.pdbx_seq_one_letter_code
_entity_poly.pdbx_strand_id
1 'polypeptide(L)'
;MLTNRDVNKFGRNKLHMLRLYLYVLIWRLGYTYRIIRNALRPEISAVVETNMEKGRVTDTALGENALFGMGNPLLDISAVVDKDFLDKYGLKPNDQILAEDKHKAMFDEIAKKSKVEYHAGGSTQNSVKIAQNENLRRGMP
;
A
#
# COMPACT_ATOMS: atom_id res chain seq x y z
N MET A 1 -3.29 36.58 -20.84
CA MET A 1 -1.87 36.19 -20.74
C MET A 1 -1.47 36.19 -19.28
N LEU A 2 -1.26 35.01 -18.67
CA LEU A 2 -0.74 34.91 -17.30
C LEU A 2 0.74 35.29 -17.33
N THR A 3 1.16 36.21 -16.47
CA THR A 3 2.54 36.70 -16.49
C THR A 3 3.50 35.62 -15.97
N ASN A 4 4.77 35.65 -16.39
CA ASN A 4 5.81 34.70 -15.92
C ASN A 4 6.01 34.67 -14.39
N ARG A 5 5.41 35.61 -13.62
CA ARG A 5 5.37 35.58 -12.15
C ARG A 5 4.30 34.64 -11.59
N ASP A 6 3.17 34.47 -12.28
CA ASP A 6 2.02 33.68 -11.81
C ASP A 6 2.28 32.17 -11.93
N VAL A 7 3.00 31.75 -12.98
CA VAL A 7 3.41 30.35 -13.21
C VAL A 7 4.37 29.86 -12.11
N ASN A 8 5.28 30.72 -11.66
CA ASN A 8 6.25 30.42 -10.59
C ASN A 8 5.65 30.41 -9.17
N LYS A 9 4.49 31.05 -8.97
CA LYS A 9 3.75 30.98 -7.69
C LYS A 9 2.92 29.69 -7.62
N PHE A 10 2.33 29.27 -8.75
CA PHE A 10 1.57 28.03 -8.86
C PHE A 10 2.44 26.77 -8.70
N GLY A 11 3.63 26.76 -9.33
CA GLY A 11 4.59 25.65 -9.19
C GLY A 11 5.16 25.52 -7.76
N ARG A 12 5.44 26.64 -7.09
CA ARG A 12 5.88 26.64 -5.69
C ARG A 12 4.79 26.16 -4.74
N ASN A 13 3.54 26.54 -4.93
CA ASN A 13 2.43 26.06 -4.09
C ASN A 13 2.20 24.56 -4.24
N LYS A 14 2.29 24.01 -5.47
CA LYS A 14 2.24 22.56 -5.68
C LYS A 14 3.42 21.83 -5.05
N LEU A 15 4.63 22.39 -5.12
CA LEU A 15 5.82 21.80 -4.49
C LEU A 15 5.75 21.83 -2.96
N HIS A 16 5.27 22.92 -2.36
CA HIS A 16 5.01 22.99 -0.92
C HIS A 16 3.90 22.04 -0.49
N MET A 17 2.85 21.88 -1.30
CA MET A 17 1.77 20.93 -1.07
C MET A 17 2.23 19.47 -1.17
N LEU A 18 3.08 19.14 -2.15
CA LEU A 18 3.67 17.80 -2.28
C LEU A 18 4.64 17.50 -1.13
N ARG A 19 5.44 18.49 -0.71
CA ARG A 19 6.29 18.37 0.49
C ARG A 19 5.43 18.15 1.74
N LEU A 20 4.36 18.93 1.92
CA LEU A 20 3.45 18.75 3.05
C LEU A 20 2.80 17.36 3.03
N TYR A 21 2.37 16.89 1.87
CA TYR A 21 1.80 15.55 1.70
C TYR A 21 2.82 14.46 2.06
N LEU A 22 4.06 14.57 1.57
CA LEU A 22 5.13 13.64 1.90
C LEU A 22 5.48 13.67 3.39
N TYR A 23 5.53 14.85 4.01
CA TYR A 23 5.73 15.01 5.46
C TYR A 23 4.61 14.36 6.28
N VAL A 24 3.35 14.58 5.89
CA VAL A 24 2.20 13.96 6.56
C VAL A 24 2.23 12.44 6.38
N LEU A 25 2.61 11.93 5.20
CA LEU A 25 2.71 10.49 4.93
C LEU A 25 3.83 9.84 5.76
N ILE A 26 5.02 10.44 5.78
CA ILE A 26 6.15 9.99 6.61
C ILE A 26 5.78 10.05 8.10
N TRP A 27 5.09 11.10 8.53
CA TRP A 27 4.65 11.23 9.90
C TRP A 27 3.57 10.21 10.27
N ARG A 28 2.61 9.94 9.37
CA ARG A 28 1.59 8.89 9.56
C ARG A 28 2.24 7.52 9.63
N LEU A 29 3.11 7.17 8.68
CA LEU A 29 3.84 5.91 8.68
C LEU A 29 4.71 5.77 9.93
N GLY A 30 5.40 6.84 10.34
CA GLY A 30 6.21 6.87 11.56
C GLY A 30 5.39 6.76 12.85
N TYR A 31 4.19 7.35 12.90
CA TYR A 31 3.28 7.23 14.03
C TYR A 31 2.69 5.83 14.12
N THR A 32 2.21 5.26 13.02
CA THR A 32 1.72 3.88 12.99
C THR A 32 2.84 2.90 13.36
N TYR A 33 4.05 3.12 12.85
CA TYR A 33 5.23 2.35 13.25
C TYR A 33 5.55 2.49 14.73
N ARG A 34 5.43 3.70 15.31
CA ARG A 34 5.62 3.93 16.75
C ARG A 34 4.59 3.19 17.60
N ILE A 35 3.32 3.21 17.18
CA ILE A 35 2.22 2.54 17.89
C ILE A 35 2.40 1.02 17.82
N ILE A 36 2.64 0.46 16.63
CA ILE A 36 2.89 -0.96 16.43
C ILE A 36 4.14 -1.40 17.22
N ARG A 37 5.24 -0.64 17.13
CA ARG A 37 6.47 -0.92 17.89
C ARG A 37 6.22 -0.90 19.39
N ASN A 38 5.42 0.04 19.91
CA ASN A 38 5.15 0.13 21.34
C ASN A 38 4.17 -0.96 21.82
N ALA A 39 3.21 -1.37 20.99
CA ALA A 39 2.30 -2.48 21.28
C ALA A 39 3.02 -3.83 21.28
N LEU A 40 3.97 -4.03 20.36
CA LEU A 40 4.79 -5.24 20.28
C LEU A 40 6.05 -5.19 21.18
N ARG A 41 6.38 -4.03 21.77
CA ARG A 41 7.54 -3.87 22.66
C ARG A 41 7.56 -4.87 23.83
N PRO A 42 6.47 -5.05 24.62
CA PRO A 42 6.52 -5.99 25.73
C PRO A 42 6.75 -7.44 25.27
N GLU A 43 6.16 -7.83 24.14
CA GLU A 43 6.35 -9.17 23.55
C GLU A 43 7.77 -9.34 22.99
N ILE A 44 8.30 -8.34 22.28
CA ILE A 44 9.68 -8.35 21.75
C ILE A 44 10.70 -8.33 22.90
N SER A 45 10.49 -7.52 23.93
CA SER A 45 11.37 -7.48 25.11
C SER A 45 11.37 -8.81 25.86
N ALA A 46 10.20 -9.42 26.07
CA ALA A 46 10.10 -10.74 26.70
C ALA A 46 10.83 -11.81 25.87
N VAL A 47 10.65 -11.81 24.54
CA VAL A 47 11.34 -12.73 23.62
C VAL A 47 12.85 -12.50 23.61
N VAL A 48 13.31 -11.25 23.59
CA VAL A 48 14.74 -10.89 23.61
C VAL A 48 15.40 -11.26 24.94
N GLU A 49 14.73 -11.04 26.07
CA GLU A 49 15.23 -11.43 27.40
C GLU A 49 15.35 -12.95 27.53
N THR A 50 14.34 -13.71 27.08
CA THR A 50 14.43 -15.19 27.03
C THR A 50 15.53 -15.72 26.11
N ASN A 51 15.92 -14.95 25.09
CA ASN A 51 16.96 -15.32 24.12
C ASN A 51 18.36 -14.81 24.52
N MET A 52 18.47 -13.81 25.40
CA MET A 52 19.74 -13.33 25.97
C MET A 52 20.30 -14.28 27.03
N GLU A 53 19.43 -14.92 27.83
CA GLU A 53 19.86 -15.98 28.77
C GLU A 53 20.29 -17.27 28.04
N LYS A 54 19.76 -17.52 26.84
CA LYS A 54 20.16 -18.63 25.98
C LYS A 54 21.05 -18.12 24.85
N GLY A 55 22.31 -17.83 25.18
CA GLY A 55 23.32 -17.35 24.22
C GLY A 55 23.31 -18.09 22.88
N ARG A 56 22.66 -17.48 21.89
CA ARG A 56 22.84 -17.60 20.44
C ARG A 56 21.82 -16.67 19.78
N VAL A 57 22.27 -15.65 19.06
CA VAL A 57 21.46 -15.13 17.94
C VAL A 57 21.53 -16.20 16.86
N THR A 58 20.77 -17.27 17.04
CA THR A 58 20.47 -18.20 15.96
C THR A 58 19.49 -17.51 15.04
N ASP A 59 19.70 -17.68 13.74
CA ASP A 59 18.73 -17.46 12.69
C ASP A 59 17.49 -18.31 13.04
N THR A 60 16.60 -17.74 13.86
CA THR A 60 15.51 -18.50 14.46
C THR A 60 14.39 -18.41 13.45
N ALA A 61 14.08 -19.55 12.83
CA ALA A 61 12.95 -19.69 11.93
C ALA A 61 11.72 -19.00 12.52
N LEU A 62 11.11 -18.10 11.76
CA LEU A 62 9.90 -17.42 12.21
C LEU A 62 8.80 -18.49 12.22
N GLY A 63 8.19 -18.69 13.40
CA GLY A 63 7.07 -19.63 13.51
C GLY A 63 5.94 -19.27 12.54
N GLU A 64 5.20 -20.28 12.09
CA GLU A 64 4.01 -20.07 11.28
C GLU A 64 3.08 -19.04 11.96
N ASN A 65 2.54 -18.11 11.17
CA ASN A 65 1.66 -17.03 11.63
C ASN A 65 2.34 -15.93 12.47
N ALA A 66 3.67 -15.81 12.47
CA ALA A 66 4.38 -14.68 13.09
C ALA A 66 3.99 -13.29 12.52
N LEU A 67 3.43 -13.26 11.30
CA LEU A 67 2.91 -12.05 10.67
C LEU A 67 1.39 -12.16 10.49
N PHE A 68 0.65 -11.28 11.15
CA PHE A 68 -0.80 -11.15 11.02
C PHE A 68 -1.17 -9.84 10.35
N GLY A 69 -2.04 -9.90 9.35
CA GLY A 69 -2.60 -8.71 8.70
C GLY A 69 -4.10 -8.87 8.46
N MET A 70 -4.85 -7.84 8.80
CA MET A 70 -6.30 -7.76 8.58
C MET A 70 -6.62 -6.55 7.71
N GLY A 71 -7.47 -6.74 6.71
CA GLY A 71 -7.89 -5.69 5.81
C GLY A 71 -8.98 -6.17 4.87
N ASN A 72 -9.29 -5.36 3.88
CA ASN A 72 -10.29 -5.71 2.88
C ASN A 72 -9.61 -6.52 1.77
N PRO A 73 -9.88 -7.83 1.65
CA PRO A 73 -9.43 -8.58 0.49
C PRO A 73 -10.17 -8.05 -0.73
N LEU A 74 -9.42 -7.60 -1.74
CA LEU A 74 -9.99 -7.08 -2.99
C LEU A 74 -9.54 -7.97 -4.15
N LEU A 75 -10.36 -8.02 -5.20
CA LEU A 75 -9.97 -8.58 -6.48
C LEU A 75 -9.56 -7.43 -7.39
N ASP A 76 -8.27 -7.36 -7.73
CA ASP A 76 -7.75 -6.38 -8.67
C ASP A 76 -8.03 -6.88 -10.09
N ILE A 77 -8.80 -6.08 -10.85
CA ILE A 77 -9.12 -6.35 -12.25
C ILE A 77 -8.32 -5.34 -13.08
N SER A 78 -7.39 -5.84 -13.90
CA SER A 78 -6.52 -5.00 -14.75
C SER A 78 -6.85 -5.25 -16.22
N ALA A 79 -7.09 -4.17 -16.97
CA ALA A 79 -7.34 -4.24 -18.41
C ALA A 79 -6.78 -3.00 -19.10
N VAL A 80 -6.35 -3.16 -20.36
CA VAL A 80 -5.96 -2.02 -21.19
C VAL A 80 -7.24 -1.34 -21.71
N VAL A 81 -7.41 -0.06 -21.37
CA VAL A 81 -8.56 0.76 -21.77
C VAL A 81 -8.09 2.01 -22.54
N ASP A 82 -8.97 2.54 -23.38
CA ASP A 82 -8.75 3.79 -24.10
C ASP A 82 -9.22 5.00 -23.27
N LYS A 83 -8.92 6.19 -23.77
CA LYS A 83 -9.30 7.44 -23.10
C LYS A 83 -10.82 7.62 -23.05
N ASP A 84 -11.53 7.21 -24.11
CA ASP A 84 -12.97 7.33 -24.21
C ASP A 84 -13.69 6.53 -23.11
N PHE A 85 -13.15 5.35 -22.75
CA PHE A 85 -13.62 4.57 -21.61
C PHE A 85 -13.44 5.31 -20.27
N LEU A 86 -12.29 5.96 -20.07
CA LEU A 86 -12.04 6.75 -18.85
C LEU A 86 -13.00 7.93 -18.77
N ASP A 87 -13.18 8.65 -19.87
CA ASP A 87 -14.07 9.82 -19.94
C ASP A 87 -15.54 9.41 -19.71
N LYS A 88 -15.99 8.26 -20.24
CA LYS A 88 -17.34 7.70 -20.03
C LYS A 88 -17.70 7.52 -18.56
N TYR A 89 -16.73 7.10 -17.75
CA TYR A 89 -16.93 6.87 -16.31
C TYR A 89 -16.40 8.02 -15.43
N GLY A 90 -15.90 9.11 -16.05
CA GLY A 90 -15.35 10.26 -15.33
C GLY A 90 -14.07 9.96 -14.54
N LEU A 91 -13.28 9.00 -15.01
CA LEU A 91 -12.05 8.54 -14.35
C LEU A 91 -10.85 9.36 -14.81
N LYS A 92 -10.00 9.77 -13.87
CA LYS A 92 -8.71 10.37 -14.20
C LYS A 92 -7.65 9.28 -14.37
N PRO A 93 -6.64 9.49 -15.23
CA PRO A 93 -5.46 8.63 -15.25
C PRO A 93 -4.80 8.58 -13.86
N ASN A 94 -4.53 7.37 -13.36
CA ASN A 94 -3.93 7.10 -12.05
C ASN A 94 -4.78 7.51 -10.83
N ASP A 95 -6.10 7.59 -10.98
CA ASP A 95 -7.00 7.88 -9.85
C ASP A 95 -7.22 6.64 -8.97
N GLN A 96 -7.46 6.86 -7.68
CA GLN A 96 -7.85 5.80 -6.74
C GLN A 96 -9.12 6.23 -6.02
N ILE A 97 -10.26 5.74 -6.52
CA ILE A 97 -11.58 6.15 -6.07
C ILE A 97 -12.37 4.93 -5.58
N LEU A 98 -13.34 5.16 -4.70
CA LEU A 98 -14.35 4.16 -4.39
C LEU A 98 -15.38 4.12 -5.51
N ALA A 99 -15.88 2.92 -5.82
CA ALA A 99 -16.93 2.76 -6.80
C ALA A 99 -18.22 3.45 -6.33
N GLU A 100 -18.81 4.27 -7.19
CA GLU A 100 -20.14 4.86 -7.04
C GLU A 100 -21.10 4.05 -7.92
N ASP A 101 -22.41 4.28 -7.84
CA ASP A 101 -23.40 3.53 -8.63
C ASP A 101 -23.15 3.62 -10.14
N LYS A 102 -22.65 4.76 -10.64
CA LYS A 102 -22.26 4.95 -12.05
C LYS A 102 -21.11 4.03 -12.50
N HIS A 103 -20.30 3.54 -11.57
CA HIS A 103 -19.16 2.66 -11.85
C HIS A 103 -19.55 1.17 -11.88
N LYS A 104 -20.78 0.78 -11.50
CA LYS A 104 -21.19 -0.64 -11.46
C LYS A 104 -21.16 -1.30 -12.85
N ALA A 105 -21.69 -0.63 -13.86
CA ALA A 105 -21.70 -1.12 -15.24
C ALA A 105 -20.29 -1.27 -15.85
N MET A 106 -19.30 -0.57 -15.29
CA MET A 106 -17.91 -0.62 -15.72
C MET A 106 -17.30 -2.02 -15.55
N PHE A 107 -17.63 -2.70 -14.44
CA PHE A 107 -17.08 -4.02 -14.15
C PHE A 107 -17.53 -5.07 -15.18
N ASP A 108 -18.80 -5.05 -15.56
CA ASP A 108 -19.34 -5.96 -16.59
C ASP A 108 -18.76 -5.67 -17.98
N GLU A 109 -18.49 -4.40 -18.30
CA GLU A 109 -17.88 -4.00 -19.57
C GLU A 109 -16.39 -4.41 -19.64
N ILE A 110 -15.66 -4.29 -18.53
CA ILE A 110 -14.28 -4.75 -18.42
C ILE A 110 -14.23 -6.28 -18.51
N ALA A 111 -15.10 -7.01 -17.81
CA ALA A 111 -15.12 -8.47 -17.81
C ALA A 111 -15.32 -9.10 -19.20
N LYS A 112 -15.96 -8.37 -20.14
CA LYS A 112 -16.16 -8.80 -21.52
C LYS A 112 -14.95 -8.55 -22.43
N LYS A 113 -13.94 -7.80 -21.99
CA LYS A 113 -12.71 -7.60 -22.77
C LYS A 113 -11.86 -8.86 -22.76
N SER A 114 -11.17 -9.12 -23.88
CA SER A 114 -10.38 -10.34 -24.09
C SER A 114 -9.00 -10.34 -23.43
N LYS A 115 -8.55 -9.20 -22.87
CA LYS A 115 -7.27 -9.06 -22.16
C LYS A 115 -7.48 -8.46 -20.76
N VAL A 116 -8.11 -9.25 -19.90
CA VAL A 116 -8.29 -8.91 -18.48
C VAL A 116 -7.42 -9.81 -17.64
N GLU A 117 -6.68 -9.22 -16.72
CA GLU A 117 -5.91 -9.93 -15.71
C GLU A 117 -6.57 -9.78 -14.34
N TYR A 118 -6.61 -10.88 -13.59
CA TYR A 118 -7.19 -10.94 -12.26
C TYR A 118 -6.08 -11.21 -11.25
N HIS A 119 -5.95 -10.32 -10.27
CA HIS A 119 -4.93 -10.42 -9.22
C HIS A 119 -5.60 -10.32 -7.85
N ALA A 120 -5.11 -11.10 -6.89
CA ALA A 120 -5.54 -10.95 -5.51
C ALA A 120 -4.91 -9.66 -4.94
N GLY A 121 -5.76 -8.70 -4.59
CA GLY A 121 -5.38 -7.34 -4.24
C GLY A 121 -5.84 -6.93 -2.84
N GLY A 122 -5.85 -5.62 -2.61
CA GLY A 122 -6.10 -5.04 -1.29
C GLY A 122 -4.80 -4.65 -0.59
N SER A 123 -4.80 -3.45 0.01
CA SER A 123 -3.57 -2.84 0.54
C SER A 123 -2.89 -3.71 1.60
N THR A 124 -3.64 -4.21 2.57
CA THR A 124 -3.06 -5.08 3.63
C THR A 124 -2.53 -6.38 3.03
N GLN A 125 -3.28 -7.00 2.12
CA GLN A 125 -2.89 -8.26 1.50
C GLN A 125 -1.59 -8.11 0.68
N ASN A 126 -1.46 -7.02 -0.07
CA ASN A 126 -0.24 -6.70 -0.82
C ASN A 126 0.97 -6.53 0.12
N SER A 127 0.80 -5.83 1.25
CA SER A 127 1.89 -5.64 2.23
C SER A 127 2.31 -6.95 2.90
N VAL A 128 1.37 -7.78 3.33
CA VAL A 128 1.67 -9.07 3.98
C VAL A 128 2.37 -10.02 3.02
N LYS A 129 1.91 -10.08 1.76
CA LYS A 129 2.52 -10.93 0.72
C LYS A 129 3.98 -10.56 0.46
N ILE A 130 4.30 -9.26 0.39
CA ILE A 130 5.68 -8.80 0.20
C ILE A 130 6.53 -9.09 1.42
N ALA A 131 6.02 -8.84 2.63
CA ALA A 131 6.74 -9.13 3.87
C ALA A 131 7.06 -10.63 4.00
N GLN A 132 6.11 -11.52 3.68
CA GLN A 132 6.34 -12.96 3.65
C GLN A 132 7.40 -13.36 2.62
N ASN A 133 7.31 -12.82 1.40
CA ASN A 133 8.28 -13.12 0.34
C ASN A 133 9.69 -12.64 0.66
N GLU A 134 9.83 -11.48 1.33
CA GLU A 134 11.12 -10.98 1.78
C GLU A 134 11.72 -11.87 2.88
N ASN A 135 10.90 -12.39 3.80
CA ASN A 135 11.36 -13.34 4.83
C ASN A 135 11.89 -14.64 4.19
N LEU A 136 11.15 -15.20 3.24
CA LEU A 136 11.57 -16.41 2.50
C LEU A 136 12.85 -16.18 1.68
N ARG A 137 13.01 -14.99 1.08
CA ARG A 137 14.21 -14.62 0.32
C ARG A 137 15.45 -14.47 1.17
N ARG A 138 15.29 -14.09 2.43
CA ARG A 138 16.39 -13.97 3.40
C ARG A 138 16.83 -15.32 3.96
N GLY A 139 16.22 -16.42 3.53
CA GLY A 139 16.57 -17.76 4.00
C GLY A 139 16.15 -18.03 5.44
N MET A 140 15.32 -17.17 6.04
CA MET A 140 14.71 -17.43 7.33
C MET A 140 13.58 -18.44 7.13
N PRO A 141 13.69 -19.66 7.71
CA PRO A 141 12.64 -20.67 7.63
C PRO A 141 11.35 -20.20 8.30
#